data_AF-A0A534JDC3-F1
#
_entry.id   AF-A0A534JDC3-F1
#
_cell.length_a   1.000
_cell.length_b   1.000
_cell.length_c   1.000
_cell.angle_alpha   90.00
_cell.angle_beta   90.00
_cell.angle_gamma   90.00
#
_symmetry.space_group_name_H-M   'P 1'
#
loop_
_entity.id
_entity.type
_entity.pdbx_description
1 polymer ?
#
loop_
_entity_poly.entity_id
_entity_poly.type
_entity_poly.pdbx_seq_one_letter_code
_entity_poly.pdbx_strand_id
1 'polypeptide(L)'
;MYMKVQREDVVRIPPERLGEDIDALARELTRTTLEGKVGPDKSLTLIASNIERVGEGRIVHGDGAVYQTVKYDAVVFVPQLQEIVDGTIVEILKFGAFVRFGPLDGLLHISQVMDDRVDVDEENQRLIGKDTKRDLRIGDRVRTRIVAVSLNERAPRESKIGLTMRQPSLGKHDWMEEDRARAEGRGKRKR
;
A
#
# COMPACT_ATOMS: atom_id res chain seq x y z
N MET A 1 1.89 7.39 1.05
CA MET A 1 1.11 8.53 0.52
C MET A 1 0.73 8.38 -0.96
N TYR A 2 -0.41 8.94 -1.37
CA TYR A 2 -0.85 9.02 -2.78
C TYR A 2 -0.34 10.30 -3.43
N MET A 3 0.14 10.20 -4.67
CA MET A 3 0.64 11.34 -5.43
C MET A 3 0.15 11.27 -6.88
N LYS A 4 -0.14 12.44 -7.47
CA LYS A 4 -0.33 12.55 -8.91
C LYS A 4 1.01 12.96 -9.53
N VAL A 5 1.47 12.20 -10.51
CA VAL A 5 2.71 12.45 -11.25
C VAL A 5 2.44 12.43 -12.75
N GLN A 6 3.20 13.18 -13.51
CA GLN A 6 3.19 13.12 -14.96
C GLN A 6 4.47 12.41 -15.41
N ARG A 7 4.35 11.41 -16.28
CA ARG A 7 5.48 10.59 -16.74
C ARG A 7 5.46 10.42 -18.25
N GLU A 8 6.62 10.08 -18.77
CA GLU A 8 6.80 9.62 -20.14
C GLU A 8 7.43 8.24 -20.09
N ASP A 9 6.88 7.31 -20.88
CA ASP A 9 7.40 5.96 -20.99
C ASP A 9 7.25 5.46 -22.43
N VAL A 10 7.94 4.37 -22.76
CA VAL A 10 7.92 3.76 -24.09
C VAL A 10 7.08 2.49 -24.05
N VAL A 11 6.03 2.47 -24.86
CA VAL A 11 5.15 1.33 -25.01
C VAL A 11 5.48 0.59 -26.30
N ARG A 12 5.65 -0.74 -26.18
CA ARG A 12 5.86 -1.62 -27.33
C ARG A 12 4.50 -2.03 -27.91
N ILE A 13 4.25 -1.62 -29.14
CA ILE A 13 3.08 -2.00 -29.93
C ILE A 13 3.46 -3.21 -30.82
N PRO A 14 2.86 -4.40 -30.59
CA PRO A 14 3.17 -5.60 -31.38
C PRO A 14 2.79 -5.42 -32.86
N PRO A 15 3.56 -5.99 -33.81
CA PRO A 15 3.30 -5.86 -35.23
C PRO A 15 1.93 -6.42 -35.64
N GLU A 16 1.44 -7.44 -34.94
CA GLU A 16 0.16 -8.09 -35.22
C GLU A 16 -1.04 -7.17 -34.97
N ARG A 17 -0.86 -6.12 -34.15
CA ARG A 17 -1.92 -5.18 -33.73
C ARG A 17 -1.83 -3.82 -34.43
N LEU A 18 -0.91 -3.64 -35.38
CA LEU A 18 -0.73 -2.36 -36.08
C LEU A 18 -1.91 -1.95 -36.97
N GLY A 19 -2.83 -2.86 -37.27
CA GLY A 19 -4.07 -2.54 -38.01
C GLY A 19 -5.18 -1.92 -37.14
N GLU A 20 -5.01 -1.87 -35.82
CA GLU A 20 -5.96 -1.26 -34.89
C GLU A 20 -5.77 0.27 -34.79
N ASP A 21 -6.71 0.95 -34.14
CA ASP A 21 -6.56 2.37 -33.81
C ASP A 21 -5.36 2.56 -32.84
N ILE A 22 -4.29 3.18 -33.35
CA ILE A 22 -3.02 3.32 -32.63
C ILE A 22 -3.19 4.09 -31.32
N ASP A 23 -4.09 5.07 -31.28
CA ASP A 23 -4.36 5.85 -30.07
C ASP A 23 -5.03 5.02 -28.98
N ALA A 24 -6.10 4.29 -29.33
CA ALA A 24 -6.77 3.37 -28.41
C ALA A 24 -5.83 2.26 -27.93
N LEU A 25 -5.04 1.69 -28.85
CA LEU A 25 -4.07 0.63 -28.56
C LEU A 25 -2.96 1.13 -27.63
N ALA A 26 -2.40 2.31 -27.88
CA ALA A 26 -1.39 2.91 -27.01
C ALA A 26 -1.95 3.11 -25.60
N ARG A 27 -3.19 3.58 -25.45
CA ARG A 27 -3.85 3.74 -24.14
C ARG A 27 -4.02 2.40 -23.42
N GLU A 28 -4.53 1.40 -24.12
CA GLU A 28 -4.74 0.05 -23.58
C GLU A 28 -3.42 -0.57 -23.10
N LEU A 29 -2.39 -0.56 -23.95
CA LEU A 29 -1.08 -1.12 -23.64
C LEU A 29 -0.39 -0.35 -22.51
N THR A 30 -0.53 0.98 -22.46
CA THR A 30 0.00 1.81 -21.37
C THR A 30 -0.61 1.37 -20.03
N ARG A 31 -1.94 1.27 -19.95
CA ARG A 31 -2.61 0.83 -18.72
C ARG A 31 -2.18 -0.57 -18.30
N THR A 32 -2.21 -1.51 -19.24
CA THR A 32 -1.84 -2.90 -18.99
C THR A 32 -0.38 -3.05 -18.56
N THR A 33 0.51 -2.23 -19.13
CA THR A 33 1.94 -2.31 -18.86
C THR A 33 2.32 -1.62 -17.57
N LEU A 34 1.63 -0.55 -17.17
CA LEU A 34 2.08 0.32 -16.09
C LEU A 34 1.25 0.18 -14.81
N GLU A 35 -0.06 -0.05 -14.91
CA GLU A 35 -0.91 -0.20 -13.74
C GLU A 35 -0.55 -1.47 -12.96
N GLY A 36 -0.47 -1.33 -11.64
CA GLY A 36 -0.09 -2.41 -10.74
C GLY A 36 1.40 -2.72 -10.70
N LYS A 37 2.26 -1.98 -11.42
CA LYS A 37 3.73 -2.16 -11.34
C LYS A 37 4.38 -1.15 -10.42
N VAL A 38 5.48 -1.58 -9.80
CA VAL A 38 6.36 -0.69 -9.02
C VAL A 38 7.42 -0.13 -9.95
N GLY A 39 7.48 1.18 -10.07
CA GLY A 39 8.50 1.88 -10.85
C GLY A 39 9.87 1.88 -10.17
N PRO A 40 10.94 2.32 -10.87
CA PRO A 40 12.31 2.38 -10.34
C PRO A 40 12.45 3.27 -9.10
N ASP A 41 11.57 4.25 -8.95
CA ASP A 41 11.50 5.16 -7.82
C ASP A 41 10.72 4.58 -6.62
N LYS A 42 10.44 3.26 -6.63
CA LYS A 42 9.67 2.57 -5.59
C LYS A 42 8.23 3.11 -5.46
N SER A 43 7.66 3.61 -6.56
CA SER A 43 6.27 4.05 -6.62
C SER A 43 5.39 2.97 -7.24
N LEU A 44 4.30 2.59 -6.57
CA LEU A 44 3.29 1.69 -7.15
C LEU A 44 2.33 2.50 -8.00
N THR A 45 2.29 2.26 -9.31
CA THR A 45 1.31 2.90 -10.19
C THR A 45 -0.05 2.26 -10.00
N LEU A 46 -1.07 3.07 -9.68
CA LEU A 46 -2.43 2.58 -9.49
C LEU A 46 -3.26 2.76 -10.74
N ILE A 47 -3.23 3.97 -11.32
CA ILE A 47 -4.05 4.34 -12.47
C ILE A 47 -3.22 5.20 -13.41
N ALA A 48 -3.31 4.92 -14.72
CA ALA A 48 -2.79 5.76 -15.78
C ALA A 48 -3.94 6.43 -16.56
N SER A 49 -3.87 7.75 -16.69
CA SER A 49 -4.89 8.63 -17.27
C SER A 49 -4.24 9.68 -18.18
N ASN A 50 -5.05 10.39 -18.98
CA ASN A 50 -4.57 11.42 -19.92
C ASN A 50 -3.38 10.95 -20.78
N ILE A 51 -3.52 9.76 -21.35
CA ILE A 51 -2.44 9.11 -22.11
C ILE A 51 -2.45 9.65 -23.54
N GLU A 52 -1.34 10.27 -23.93
CA GLU A 52 -1.12 10.92 -25.21
C GLU A 52 0.19 10.42 -25.84
N ARG A 53 0.21 10.27 -27.17
CA ARG A 53 1.43 9.92 -27.88
C ARG A 53 2.33 11.14 -28.01
N VAL A 54 3.62 10.95 -27.81
CA VAL A 54 4.64 11.98 -28.00
C VAL A 54 5.52 11.60 -29.19
N GLY A 55 5.44 12.42 -30.24
CA GLY A 55 6.21 12.22 -31.47
C GLY A 55 5.88 10.94 -32.23
N GLU A 56 6.76 10.59 -33.15
CA GLU A 56 6.61 9.40 -33.99
C GLU A 56 7.12 8.14 -33.28
N GLY A 57 6.43 7.02 -33.50
CA GLY A 57 6.89 5.71 -33.05
C GLY A 57 8.10 5.24 -33.87
N ARG A 58 9.02 4.53 -33.22
CA ARG A 58 10.22 3.97 -33.88
C ARG A 58 10.12 2.46 -34.00
N ILE A 59 10.52 1.92 -35.15
CA ILE A 59 10.61 0.47 -35.34
C ILE A 59 12.01 0.01 -34.96
N VAL A 60 12.09 -1.01 -34.10
CA VAL A 60 13.37 -1.63 -33.74
C VAL A 60 13.61 -2.83 -34.66
N HIS A 61 14.74 -2.81 -35.37
CA HIS A 61 15.17 -3.89 -36.25
C HIS A 61 15.26 -5.23 -35.49
N GLY A 62 14.67 -6.28 -36.04
CA GLY A 62 14.64 -7.63 -35.45
C GLY A 62 13.42 -7.94 -34.58
N ASP A 63 12.74 -6.92 -34.04
CA ASP A 63 11.50 -7.10 -33.24
C ASP A 63 10.23 -6.83 -34.07
N GLY A 64 10.31 -5.97 -35.09
CA GLY A 64 9.17 -5.61 -35.94
C GLY A 64 8.08 -4.79 -35.23
N ALA A 65 8.18 -4.62 -33.92
CA ALA A 65 7.29 -3.81 -33.11
C ALA A 65 7.58 -2.31 -33.24
N VAL A 66 6.52 -1.51 -33.04
CA VAL A 66 6.61 -0.05 -32.96
C VAL A 66 6.75 0.33 -31.48
N TYR A 67 7.82 1.04 -31.17
CA TYR A 67 8.06 1.63 -29.85
C TYR A 67 7.55 3.07 -29.87
N GLN A 68 6.42 3.30 -29.21
CA GLN A 68 5.77 4.60 -29.14
C GLN A 68 6.04 5.23 -27.77
N THR A 69 6.55 6.45 -27.75
CA THR A 69 6.64 7.24 -26.52
C THR A 69 5.26 7.77 -26.18
N VAL A 70 4.83 7.57 -24.94
CA VAL A 70 3.55 8.06 -24.41
C VAL A 70 3.81 8.93 -23.19
N LYS A 71 3.04 10.00 -23.08
CA LYS A 71 2.96 10.87 -21.92
C LYS A 71 1.65 10.63 -21.22
N TYR A 72 1.67 10.53 -19.90
CA TYR A 72 0.48 10.20 -19.13
C TYR A 72 0.53 10.77 -17.72
N ASP A 73 -0.65 11.00 -17.17
CA ASP A 73 -0.87 11.29 -15.76
C ASP A 73 -1.06 9.99 -14.99
N ALA A 74 -0.28 9.76 -13.94
CA ALA A 74 -0.40 8.60 -13.08
C ALA A 74 -0.75 8.99 -11.64
N VAL A 75 -1.67 8.23 -11.05
CA VAL A 75 -1.82 8.19 -9.59
C VAL A 75 -0.93 7.08 -9.07
N VAL A 76 0.05 7.44 -8.25
CA VAL A 76 1.02 6.53 -7.67
C VAL A 76 0.87 6.48 -6.15
N PHE A 77 1.18 5.33 -5.57
CA PHE A 77 1.26 5.11 -4.15
C PHE A 77 2.72 4.88 -3.73
N VAL A 78 3.22 5.74 -2.85
CA VAL A 78 4.60 5.68 -2.37
C VAL A 78 4.56 5.56 -0.84
N PRO A 79 4.84 4.37 -0.27
CA PRO A 79 4.95 4.21 1.18
C PRO A 79 6.26 4.85 1.67
N GLN A 80 6.16 5.79 2.60
CA GLN A 80 7.33 6.48 3.15
C GLN A 80 7.74 5.92 4.52
N LEU A 81 9.04 5.89 4.77
CA LEU A 81 9.57 5.50 6.08
C LEU A 81 9.13 6.51 7.14
N GLN A 82 8.73 6.03 8.33
CA GLN A 82 8.20 6.81 9.45
C GLN A 82 6.81 7.45 9.20
N GLU A 83 6.18 7.18 8.07
CA GLU A 83 4.81 7.66 7.78
C GLU A 83 3.80 6.98 8.71
N ILE A 84 2.86 7.77 9.24
CA ILE A 84 1.72 7.25 10.01
C ILE A 84 0.60 6.95 9.03
N VAL A 85 0.11 5.71 9.06
CA VAL A 85 -0.95 5.23 8.19
C VAL A 85 -2.09 4.64 9.02
N ASP A 86 -3.31 5.00 8.65
CA ASP A 86 -4.52 4.34 9.13
C ASP A 86 -4.85 3.17 8.20
N GLY A 87 -5.25 2.05 8.77
CA GLY A 87 -5.54 0.84 8.02
C GLY A 87 -6.49 -0.09 8.77
N THR A 88 -6.83 -1.20 8.11
CA THR A 88 -7.74 -2.21 8.65
C THR A 88 -7.00 -3.54 8.72
N ILE A 89 -7.20 -4.27 9.82
CA ILE A 89 -6.62 -5.61 9.95
C ILE A 89 -7.38 -6.56 9.04
N VAL A 90 -6.64 -7.21 8.14
CA VAL A 90 -7.20 -8.18 7.19
C VAL A 90 -6.93 -9.61 7.58
N GLU A 91 -5.86 -9.87 8.33
CA GLU A 91 -5.46 -11.21 8.73
C GLU A 91 -4.62 -11.16 10.02
N ILE A 92 -4.76 -12.18 10.87
CA ILE A 92 -3.96 -12.37 12.09
C ILE A 92 -3.35 -13.77 12.05
N LEU A 93 -2.04 -13.85 12.32
CA LEU A 93 -1.24 -15.07 12.37
C LEU A 93 -0.41 -15.11 13.67
N LYS A 94 0.22 -16.25 13.98
CA LYS A 94 1.08 -16.43 15.17
C LYS A 94 2.14 -15.35 15.38
N PHE A 95 2.69 -14.84 14.29
CA PHE A 95 3.81 -13.90 14.34
C PHE A 95 3.39 -12.43 14.22
N GLY A 96 2.10 -12.14 14.03
CA GLY A 96 1.63 -10.76 13.90
C GLY A 96 0.28 -10.61 13.20
N ALA A 97 -0.02 -9.39 12.79
CA ALA A 97 -1.22 -9.03 12.06
C ALA A 97 -0.87 -8.35 10.74
N PHE A 98 -1.64 -8.63 9.68
CA PHE A 98 -1.57 -7.89 8.43
C PHE A 98 -2.57 -6.75 8.45
N VAL A 99 -2.05 -5.55 8.22
CA VAL A 99 -2.84 -4.32 8.14
C VAL A 99 -2.86 -3.87 6.69
N ARG A 100 -4.05 -3.81 6.09
CA ARG A 100 -4.25 -3.21 4.78
C ARG A 100 -4.31 -1.71 4.91
N PHE A 101 -3.45 -1.00 4.20
CA PHE A 101 -3.45 0.45 4.11
C PHE A 101 -3.35 0.86 2.65
N GLY A 102 -4.48 1.28 2.07
CA GLY A 102 -4.57 1.59 0.65
C GLY A 102 -4.38 0.35 -0.23
N PRO A 103 -3.43 0.35 -1.20
CA PRO A 103 -3.25 -0.73 -2.17
C PRO A 103 -2.29 -1.84 -1.71
N LEU A 104 -1.62 -1.68 -0.56
CA LEU A 104 -0.63 -2.61 -0.02
C LEU A 104 -1.04 -3.09 1.39
N ASP A 105 -0.53 -4.26 1.74
CA ASP A 105 -0.67 -4.84 3.07
C ASP A 105 0.69 -4.76 3.79
N GLY A 106 0.67 -4.46 5.09
CA GLY A 106 1.87 -4.35 5.93
C GLY A 106 1.80 -5.30 7.10
N LEU A 107 2.96 -5.82 7.48
CA LEU A 107 3.12 -6.72 8.60
C LEU A 107 3.36 -5.92 9.89
N LEU A 108 2.43 -6.05 10.82
CA LEU A 108 2.58 -5.65 12.21
C LEU A 108 3.05 -6.88 13.00
N HIS A 109 4.36 -6.97 13.24
CA HIS A 109 4.92 -8.08 14.01
C HIS A 109 4.36 -8.10 15.44
N ILE A 110 4.19 -9.28 16.04
CA ILE A 110 3.56 -9.45 17.37
C ILE A 110 4.22 -8.58 18.45
N SER A 111 5.54 -8.43 18.42
CA SER A 111 6.30 -7.60 19.36
C SER A 111 6.13 -6.09 19.16
N GLN A 112 5.42 -5.68 18.11
CA GLN A 112 5.15 -4.28 17.72
C GLN A 112 3.66 -3.93 17.82
N VAL A 113 2.80 -4.86 18.25
CA VAL A 113 1.34 -4.65 18.36
C VAL A 113 0.97 -3.77 19.55
N MET A 114 1.48 -4.10 20.74
CA MET A 114 1.19 -3.39 21.97
C MET A 114 2.33 -3.57 22.98
N ASP A 115 2.39 -2.70 23.98
CA ASP A 115 3.37 -2.79 25.07
C ASP A 115 2.87 -3.72 26.17
N ASP A 116 2.65 -5.00 25.80
CA ASP A 116 2.08 -6.04 26.66
C ASP A 116 2.58 -7.42 26.20
N ARG A 117 2.44 -8.43 27.05
CA ARG A 117 2.55 -9.83 26.64
C ARG A 117 1.29 -10.22 25.86
N VAL A 118 1.45 -10.40 24.56
CA VAL A 118 0.36 -10.77 23.65
C VAL A 118 0.20 -12.29 23.60
N ASP A 119 -1.03 -12.77 23.79
CA ASP A 119 -1.46 -14.12 23.49
C ASP A 119 -2.16 -14.16 22.12
N VAL A 120 -1.95 -15.25 21.37
CA VAL A 120 -2.55 -15.43 20.05
C VAL A 120 -3.62 -16.50 20.14
N ASP A 121 -4.87 -16.09 19.91
CA ASP A 121 -5.98 -17.00 19.72
C ASP A 121 -6.18 -17.21 18.21
N GLU A 122 -5.60 -18.30 17.69
CA GLU A 122 -5.67 -18.61 16.26
C GLU A 122 -7.08 -19.00 15.81
N GLU A 123 -7.84 -19.69 16.66
CA GLU A 123 -9.19 -20.15 16.33
C GLU A 123 -10.13 -18.96 16.10
N ASN A 124 -9.98 -17.91 16.91
CA ASN A 124 -10.78 -16.70 16.80
C ASN A 124 -10.08 -15.55 16.05
N GLN A 125 -8.89 -15.81 15.48
CA GLN A 125 -8.05 -14.82 14.80
C GLN A 125 -7.93 -13.51 15.59
N ARG A 126 -7.51 -13.61 16.85
CA ARG A 126 -7.48 -12.49 17.80
C ARG A 126 -6.16 -12.44 18.54
N LEU A 127 -5.65 -11.24 18.77
CA LEU A 127 -4.51 -10.98 19.65
C LEU A 127 -5.01 -10.33 20.93
N ILE A 128 -4.58 -10.83 22.08
CA ILE A 128 -5.06 -10.36 23.39
C ILE A 128 -3.86 -10.05 24.28
N GLY A 129 -3.80 -8.83 24.81
CA GLY A 129 -2.83 -8.45 25.84
C GLY A 129 -3.19 -9.04 27.19
N LYS A 130 -2.23 -9.69 27.88
CA LYS A 130 -2.47 -10.34 29.17
C LYS A 130 -2.68 -9.34 30.30
N ASP A 131 -1.91 -8.25 30.31
CA ASP A 131 -1.95 -7.27 31.40
C ASP A 131 -3.03 -6.20 31.17
N THR A 132 -3.14 -5.72 29.93
CA THR A 132 -4.05 -4.65 29.54
C THR A 132 -5.45 -5.15 29.17
N LYS A 133 -5.60 -6.45 28.88
CA LYS A 133 -6.82 -7.07 28.31
C LYS A 133 -7.28 -6.44 27.00
N ARG A 134 -6.42 -5.65 26.35
CA ARG A 134 -6.68 -5.06 25.04
C ARG A 134 -6.71 -6.14 23.99
N ASP A 135 -7.66 -6.05 23.08
CA ASP A 135 -7.78 -7.03 22.02
C ASP A 135 -7.84 -6.45 20.62
N LEU A 136 -7.31 -7.23 19.70
CA LEU A 136 -7.18 -6.89 18.31
C LEU A 136 -7.72 -8.03 17.44
N ARG A 137 -8.63 -7.69 16.53
CA ARG A 137 -9.37 -8.63 15.68
C ARG A 137 -9.27 -8.23 14.21
N ILE A 138 -9.60 -9.16 13.33
CA ILE A 138 -9.82 -8.86 11.92
C ILE A 138 -10.97 -7.86 11.77
N GLY A 139 -10.79 -6.87 10.91
CA GLY A 139 -11.74 -5.77 10.68
C GLY A 139 -11.51 -4.55 11.59
N ASP A 140 -10.67 -4.65 12.61
CA ASP A 140 -10.36 -3.50 13.46
C ASP A 140 -9.59 -2.41 12.69
N ARG A 141 -9.97 -1.15 12.96
CA ARG A 141 -9.27 0.02 12.44
C ARG A 141 -8.11 0.40 13.36
N VAL A 142 -6.93 0.50 12.77
CA VAL A 142 -5.68 0.77 13.48
C VAL A 142 -4.94 1.93 12.86
N ARG A 143 -4.23 2.66 13.71
CA ARG A 143 -3.24 3.65 13.31
C ARG A 143 -1.86 3.09 13.59
N THR A 144 -1.05 3.01 12.55
CA THR A 144 0.28 2.40 12.61
C THR A 144 1.32 3.34 12.02
N ARG A 145 2.60 3.08 12.28
CA ARG A 145 3.71 3.76 11.63
C ARG A 145 4.55 2.78 10.83
N ILE A 146 4.94 3.18 9.62
CA ILE A 146 5.85 2.42 8.76
C ILE A 146 7.28 2.50 9.32
N VAL A 147 7.88 1.35 9.63
CA VAL A 147 9.25 1.24 10.16
C VAL A 147 10.23 0.61 9.20
N ALA A 148 9.74 -0.12 8.19
CA ALA A 148 10.56 -0.71 7.15
C ALA A 148 9.79 -0.77 5.84
N VAL A 149 10.44 -0.47 4.72
CA VAL A 149 9.86 -0.54 3.38
C VAL A 149 10.81 -1.30 2.48
N SER A 150 10.36 -2.47 2.00
CA SER A 150 11.05 -3.26 0.99
C SER A 150 10.05 -3.62 -0.11
N LEU A 151 10.00 -2.80 -1.16
CA LEU A 151 9.12 -3.05 -2.29
C LEU A 151 9.77 -4.01 -3.29
N ASN A 152 8.98 -4.95 -3.79
CA ASN A 152 9.39 -5.86 -4.85
C ASN A 152 8.86 -5.34 -6.20
N GLU A 153 9.77 -5.10 -7.15
CA GLU A 153 9.45 -4.56 -8.47
C GLU A 153 8.57 -5.49 -9.32
N ARG A 154 8.77 -6.80 -9.19
CA ARG A 154 8.08 -7.80 -10.01
C ARG A 154 6.74 -8.24 -9.40
N ALA A 155 6.67 -8.26 -8.07
CA ALA A 155 5.50 -8.69 -7.33
C ALA A 155 5.17 -7.68 -6.23
N PRO A 156 4.48 -6.56 -6.55
CA PRO A 156 4.13 -5.55 -5.56
C PRO A 156 3.39 -6.10 -4.34
N ARG A 157 2.59 -7.15 -4.52
CA ARG A 157 1.89 -7.85 -3.42
C ARG A 157 2.81 -8.60 -2.46
N GLU A 158 4.02 -8.96 -2.89
CA GLU A 158 5.05 -9.58 -2.04
C GLU A 158 5.95 -8.55 -1.35
N SER A 159 5.66 -7.26 -1.53
CA SER A 159 6.39 -6.18 -0.86
C SER A 159 6.28 -6.34 0.66
N LYS A 160 7.41 -6.26 1.34
CA LYS A 160 7.49 -6.37 2.79
C LYS A 160 7.49 -4.98 3.40
N ILE A 161 6.39 -4.60 4.01
CA ILE A 161 6.26 -3.34 4.74
C ILE A 161 6.10 -3.67 6.22
N GLY A 162 7.05 -3.20 7.04
CA GLY A 162 7.02 -3.38 8.49
C GLY A 162 6.27 -2.22 9.15
N LEU A 163 5.35 -2.53 10.06
CA LEU A 163 4.55 -1.58 10.81
C LEU A 163 4.82 -1.67 12.32
N THR A 164 4.55 -0.58 13.04
CA THR A 164 4.54 -0.55 14.51
C THR A 164 3.33 0.20 15.07
N MET A 165 2.85 -0.24 16.24
CA MET A 165 1.83 0.40 17.06
C MET A 165 2.32 0.73 18.48
N ARG A 166 3.56 0.38 18.84
CA ARG A 166 4.11 0.57 20.20
C ARG A 166 4.60 1.98 20.53
N GLN A 167 4.17 2.97 19.75
CA GLN A 167 4.54 4.36 19.98
C GLN A 167 3.34 5.15 20.52
N PRO A 168 3.56 6.25 21.25
CA PRO A 168 2.47 7.08 21.74
C PRO A 168 1.55 7.54 20.60
N SER A 169 0.24 7.55 20.86
CA SER A 169 -0.81 7.94 19.89
C SER A 169 -0.95 7.02 18.66
N LEU A 170 -0.43 5.79 18.73
CA LEU A 170 -0.71 4.72 17.76
C LEU A 170 -1.55 3.62 18.41
N GLY A 171 -2.09 2.74 17.58
CA GLY A 171 -2.83 1.56 18.00
C GLY A 171 -4.24 1.49 17.42
N LYS A 172 -5.07 0.61 17.98
CA LYS A 172 -6.49 0.55 17.65
C LYS A 172 -7.17 1.87 18.00
N HIS A 173 -8.07 2.34 17.13
CA HIS A 173 -8.75 3.63 17.31
C HIS A 173 -9.43 3.74 18.68
N ASP A 174 -10.10 2.68 19.12
CA ASP A 174 -10.74 2.58 20.44
C ASP A 174 -9.75 2.80 21.59
N TRP A 175 -8.54 2.22 21.52
CA TRP A 175 -7.52 2.38 22.56
C TRP A 175 -7.02 3.82 22.64
N MET A 176 -6.87 4.46 21.48
CA MET A 176 -6.44 5.85 21.40
C MET A 176 -7.48 6.81 21.98
N GLU A 177 -8.77 6.55 21.75
CA GLU A 177 -9.86 7.32 22.35
C GLU A 177 -9.88 7.18 23.87
N GLU A 178 -9.71 5.96 24.39
CA GLU A 178 -9.60 5.70 25.83
C GLU A 178 -8.38 6.40 26.46
N ASP A 179 -7.21 6.31 25.81
CA ASP A 179 -5.98 6.90 26.30
C ASP A 179 -6.06 8.43 26.32
N ARG A 180 -6.69 9.03 25.30
CA ARG A 180 -7.00 10.48 25.28
C ARG A 180 -7.97 10.88 26.38
N ALA A 181 -9.07 10.15 26.55
CA ALA A 181 -10.06 10.44 27.59
C ALA A 181 -9.47 10.37 29.01
N ARG A 182 -8.53 9.45 29.24
CA ARG A 182 -7.76 9.35 30.48
C ARG A 182 -6.80 10.53 30.66
N ALA A 183 -6.09 10.93 29.60
CA ALA A 183 -5.15 12.06 29.63
C ALA A 183 -5.86 13.41 29.85
N GLU A 184 -7.07 13.60 29.30
CA GLU A 184 -7.89 14.81 29.45
C GLU A 184 -8.65 14.90 30.79
N GLY A 185 -8.51 13.92 31.69
CA GLY A 185 -9.11 13.95 33.03
C GLY A 185 -10.63 13.82 33.07
N ARG A 186 -11.29 13.46 31.96
CA ARG A 186 -12.75 13.27 31.90
C ARG A 186 -13.24 11.96 32.51
N GLY A 187 -12.33 11.05 32.89
CA GLY A 187 -12.64 9.76 33.51
C GLY A 187 -12.36 9.71 35.01
N LYS A 188 -13.07 10.48 35.84
CA LYS A 188 -13.40 10.19 37.27
C LYS A 188 -14.10 11.40 37.93
N ARG A 189 -15.40 11.54 37.69
CA ARG A 189 -16.35 12.12 38.66
C ARG A 189 -17.57 11.21 38.75
N LYS A 190 -17.40 10.03 39.33
CA LYS A 190 -18.49 9.36 40.04
C LYS A 190 -18.16 9.50 41.53
N ARG A 191 -18.84 10.46 42.16
CA ARG A 191 -18.99 10.54 43.61
C ARG A 191 -19.88 9.41 44.09
#